data_AF-A0A427A4H0-F1
#
_entry.id   AF-A0A427A4H0-F1
#
_cell.length_a   1.000
_cell.length_b   1.000
_cell.length_c   1.000
_cell.angle_alpha   90.00
_cell.angle_beta   90.00
_cell.angle_gamma   90.00
#
_symmetry.space_group_name_H-M   'P 1'
#
loop_
_entity.id
_entity.type
_entity.pdbx_description
1 polymer ?
#
loop_
_entity_poly.entity_id
_entity_poly.type
_entity_poly.pdbx_seq_one_letter_code
_entity_poly.pdbx_strand_id
1 'polypeptide(L)'
;MKSGAPAKVLPIEIPAIPLAELNRLTSNFGQKALVGEGSYGQVYRATLSTGEPVAIKKLDPSASNDPDSDFAAQATPRLSEDKVKQCVDPKLENDFPPKAVAKLAAVAALCVQYEADFRPNMTIVVKALQPLLHTKPGQDSHQ
;
A
#
# COMPACT_ATOMS: atom_id res chain seq x y z
N MET A 1 38.62 4.89 -7.68
CA MET A 1 37.16 5.01 -7.95
C MET A 1 36.61 3.59 -8.09
N LYS A 2 35.88 3.07 -7.09
CA LYS A 2 35.35 1.70 -7.14
C LYS A 2 33.97 1.75 -7.79
N SER A 3 33.87 1.25 -9.01
CA SER A 3 32.60 1.04 -9.72
C SER A 3 31.86 -0.12 -9.04
N GLY A 4 30.76 0.18 -8.37
CA GLY A 4 29.84 -0.84 -7.85
C GLY A 4 28.91 -1.26 -8.98
N ALA A 5 28.98 -2.52 -9.40
CA ALA A 5 28.04 -3.08 -10.37
C ALA A 5 26.59 -2.94 -9.86
N PRO A 6 25.61 -2.74 -10.76
CA PRO A 6 24.20 -2.69 -10.36
C PRO A 6 23.82 -4.05 -9.78
N ALA A 7 23.23 -4.05 -8.59
CA ALA A 7 22.69 -5.25 -7.97
C ALA A 7 21.66 -5.87 -8.93
N LYS A 8 21.90 -7.11 -9.38
CA LYS A 8 20.89 -7.87 -10.11
C LYS A 8 19.67 -8.03 -9.21
N VAL A 9 18.58 -7.36 -9.57
CA VAL A 9 17.27 -7.56 -8.94
C VAL A 9 16.89 -9.02 -9.22
N LEU A 10 16.90 -9.85 -8.19
CA LEU A 10 16.39 -11.22 -8.29
C LEU A 10 14.86 -11.13 -8.46
N PRO A 11 14.26 -11.94 -9.35
CA PRO A 11 12.81 -12.00 -9.46
C PRO A 11 12.21 -12.31 -8.09
N ILE A 12 11.25 -11.51 -7.65
CA ILE A 12 10.45 -11.83 -6.48
C ILE A 12 9.58 -13.03 -6.89
N GLU A 13 9.98 -14.24 -6.51
CA GLU A 13 9.11 -15.41 -6.60
C GLU A 13 8.01 -15.24 -5.56
N ILE A 14 6.81 -14.84 -6.00
CA ILE A 14 5.63 -14.78 -5.14
C ILE A 14 5.10 -16.21 -5.01
N PRO A 15 5.17 -16.85 -3.83
CA PRO A 15 4.59 -18.17 -3.66
C PRO A 15 3.07 -18.03 -3.71
N ALA A 16 2.42 -18.68 -4.68
CA ALA A 16 0.96 -18.72 -4.74
C ALA A 16 0.43 -19.66 -3.64
N ILE A 17 -0.35 -19.14 -2.71
CA ILE A 17 -1.03 -19.94 -1.67
C ILE A 17 -2.45 -20.26 -2.15
N PRO A 18 -2.83 -21.54 -2.27
CA PRO A 18 -4.18 -21.92 -2.70
C PRO A 18 -5.26 -21.44 -1.72
N LEU A 19 -6.43 -21.03 -2.23
CA LEU A 19 -7.57 -20.62 -1.39
C LEU A 19 -7.99 -21.69 -0.38
N ALA A 20 -7.91 -22.97 -0.76
CA ALA A 20 -8.21 -24.09 0.14
C ALA A 20 -7.29 -24.10 1.38
N GLU A 21 -6.02 -23.73 1.21
CA GLU A 21 -5.09 -23.61 2.32
C GLU A 21 -5.43 -22.39 3.18
N LEU A 22 -5.74 -21.24 2.57
CA LEU A 22 -6.20 -20.06 3.32
C LEU A 22 -7.46 -20.35 4.14
N ASN A 23 -8.43 -21.07 3.58
CA ASN A 23 -9.65 -21.50 4.25
C ASN A 23 -9.34 -22.38 5.47
N ARG A 24 -8.43 -23.35 5.31
CA ARG A 24 -7.99 -24.21 6.42
C ARG A 24 -7.32 -23.40 7.53
N LEU A 25 -6.44 -22.47 7.17
CA LEU A 25 -5.66 -21.66 8.10
C LEU A 25 -6.51 -20.63 8.86
N THR A 26 -7.58 -20.13 8.25
CA THR A 26 -8.45 -19.08 8.82
C THR A 26 -9.78 -19.61 9.34
N SER A 27 -10.00 -20.93 9.31
CA SER A 27 -11.31 -21.56 9.59
C SER A 27 -12.44 -20.95 8.74
N ASN A 28 -12.23 -20.93 7.42
CA ASN A 28 -13.07 -20.27 6.42
C ASN A 28 -13.30 -18.78 6.73
N PHE A 29 -12.23 -18.03 7.02
CA PHE A 29 -12.30 -16.60 7.37
C PHE A 29 -13.22 -16.32 8.57
N GLY A 30 -13.16 -17.20 9.58
CA GLY A 30 -14.01 -17.13 10.76
C GLY A 30 -13.60 -16.02 11.75
N GLN A 31 -14.54 -15.60 12.60
CA GLN A 31 -14.35 -14.50 13.56
C GLN A 31 -13.18 -14.68 14.53
N LYS A 32 -12.82 -15.93 14.87
CA LYS A 32 -11.66 -16.21 15.74
C LYS A 32 -10.32 -15.83 15.12
N ALA A 33 -10.25 -15.83 13.80
CA ALA A 33 -9.05 -15.44 13.06
C ALA A 33 -9.07 -13.95 12.71
N LEU A 34 -10.20 -13.24 12.86
CA LEU A 34 -10.32 -11.84 12.51
C LEU A 34 -9.48 -10.98 13.45
N VAL A 35 -8.58 -10.19 12.86
CA VAL A 35 -7.76 -9.20 13.55
C VAL A 35 -8.42 -7.82 13.50
N GLY A 36 -9.02 -7.48 12.36
CA GLY A 36 -9.71 -6.20 12.21
C GLY A 36 -10.34 -6.03 10.83
N GLU A 37 -11.19 -5.01 10.73
CA GLU A 37 -11.90 -4.64 9.50
C GLU A 37 -11.53 -3.21 9.11
N GLY A 38 -11.40 -2.97 7.82
CA GLY A 38 -11.17 -1.64 7.26
C GLY A 38 -11.95 -1.44 5.98
N SER A 39 -11.85 -0.25 5.39
CA SER A 39 -12.59 0.13 4.18
C SER A 39 -12.27 -0.71 2.93
N TYR A 40 -11.22 -1.53 2.99
CA TYR A 40 -10.75 -2.37 1.88
C TYR A 40 -10.83 -3.86 2.21
N GLY A 41 -11.61 -4.23 3.23
CA GLY A 41 -11.83 -5.61 3.63
C GLY A 41 -11.30 -5.95 5.03
N GLN A 42 -11.12 -7.25 5.25
CA GLN A 42 -10.91 -7.84 6.58
C GLN A 42 -9.52 -8.46 6.67
N VAL A 43 -8.86 -8.31 7.81
CA VAL A 43 -7.53 -8.86 8.08
C VAL A 43 -7.65 -10.03 9.04
N TYR A 44 -7.12 -11.18 8.65
CA TYR A 44 -7.14 -12.41 9.43
C TYR A 44 -5.74 -12.84 9.82
N ARG A 45 -5.57 -13.38 11.02
CA ARG A 45 -4.34 -14.01 11.48
C ARG A 45 -4.33 -15.47 11.07
N ALA A 46 -3.22 -15.94 10.54
CA ALA A 46 -2.96 -17.35 10.24
C ALA A 46 -1.51 -17.72 10.61
N THR A 47 -1.23 -19.01 10.64
CA THR A 47 0.13 -19.55 10.77
C THR A 47 0.35 -20.54 9.65
N LEU A 48 1.30 -20.26 8.76
CA LEU A 48 1.62 -21.13 7.62
C LEU A 48 2.11 -22.50 8.11
N SER A 49 2.13 -23.49 7.22
CA SER A 49 2.71 -24.82 7.49
C SER A 49 4.20 -24.75 7.87
N THR A 50 4.90 -23.69 7.48
CA THR A 50 6.27 -23.37 7.89
C THR A 50 6.40 -22.91 9.34
N GLY A 51 5.28 -22.68 10.04
CA GLY A 51 5.24 -22.09 11.39
C GLY A 51 5.24 -20.56 11.41
N GLU A 52 5.32 -19.91 10.24
CA GLU A 52 5.37 -18.45 10.13
C GLU A 52 3.99 -17.81 10.37
N PRO A 53 3.87 -16.85 11.31
CA PRO A 53 2.64 -16.09 11.50
C PRO A 53 2.45 -15.08 10.37
N VAL A 54 1.26 -15.06 9.77
CA VAL A 54 0.92 -14.18 8.65
C VAL A 54 -0.40 -13.45 8.88
N ALA A 55 -0.54 -12.30 8.22
CA ALA A 55 -1.79 -11.57 8.11
C ALA A 55 -2.36 -11.74 6.69
N ILE A 56 -3.56 -12.28 6.59
CA ILE A 56 -4.28 -12.47 5.33
C ILE A 56 -5.31 -11.35 5.21
N LYS A 57 -5.10 -10.43 4.27
CA LYS A 57 -6.08 -9.38 3.97
C LYS A 57 -7.03 -9.88 2.90
N LYS A 58 -8.26 -10.23 3.29
CA LYS A 58 -9.35 -10.57 2.38
C LYS A 58 -9.97 -9.27 1.89
N LEU A 59 -9.77 -8.95 0.62
CA LEU A 59 -10.38 -7.78 -0.02
C LEU A 59 -11.90 -7.95 -0.06
N ASP A 60 -12.62 -6.83 0.12
CA ASP A 60 -14.05 -6.79 -0.07
C ASP A 60 -14.36 -6.49 -1.55
N PRO A 61 -14.90 -7.44 -2.31
CA PRO A 61 -15.23 -7.21 -3.72
C PRO A 61 -16.36 -6.20 -3.89
N SER A 62 -17.14 -5.87 -2.85
CA SER A 62 -18.15 -4.80 -2.93
C SER A 62 -17.54 -3.39 -2.86
N ALA A 63 -16.25 -3.26 -2.54
CA ALA A 63 -15.54 -1.99 -2.60
C ALA A 63 -15.29 -1.52 -4.05
N SER A 64 -15.50 -2.38 -5.05
CA SER A 64 -15.41 -2.08 -6.48
C SER A 64 -16.51 -2.79 -7.28
N ASN A 65 -17.03 -2.17 -8.34
CA ASN A 65 -17.97 -2.85 -9.26
C ASN A 65 -17.26 -3.85 -10.20
N ASP A 66 -15.93 -3.93 -10.11
CA ASP A 66 -15.08 -4.82 -10.87
C ASP A 66 -14.63 -6.00 -9.97
N PRO A 67 -15.01 -7.25 -10.29
CA PRO A 67 -14.68 -8.44 -9.50
C PRO A 67 -13.19 -8.82 -9.54
N ASP A 68 -12.42 -8.29 -10.49
CA ASP A 68 -10.97 -8.53 -10.63
C ASP A 68 -10.13 -7.33 -10.14
N SER A 69 -10.79 -6.28 -9.61
CA SER A 69 -10.09 -5.10 -9.08
C SER A 69 -9.32 -5.44 -7.81
N ASP A 70 -7.99 -5.44 -7.93
CA ASP A 70 -7.09 -5.58 -6.79
C ASP A 70 -7.03 -4.30 -5.93
N PHE A 71 -6.22 -4.34 -4.86
CA PHE A 71 -6.04 -3.20 -3.97
C PHE A 71 -5.44 -1.97 -4.68
N ALA A 72 -4.54 -2.17 -5.65
CA ALA A 72 -3.92 -1.07 -6.39
C ALA A 72 -4.96 -0.37 -7.28
N ALA A 73 -5.82 -1.14 -7.95
CA ALA A 73 -6.95 -0.64 -8.71
C ALA A 73 -7.96 0.12 -7.83
N GLN A 74 -8.20 -0.32 -6.60
CA GLN A 74 -9.07 0.39 -5.65
C GLN A 74 -8.43 1.67 -5.07
N ALA A 75 -7.11 1.67 -4.85
CA ALA A 75 -6.39 2.78 -4.25
C ALA A 75 -6.09 3.91 -5.24
N THR A 76 -5.71 3.57 -6.48
CA THR A 76 -5.26 4.52 -7.52
C THR A 76 -6.24 5.69 -7.75
N PRO A 77 -7.57 5.48 -7.85
CA PRO A 77 -8.53 6.57 -8.05
C PRO A 77 -8.56 7.60 -6.92
N ARG A 78 -8.00 7.28 -5.74
CA ARG A 78 -7.96 8.17 -4.57
C ARG A 78 -6.60 8.87 -4.40
N LEU A 79 -5.58 8.48 -5.17
CA LEU A 79 -4.24 9.06 -5.11
C LEU A 79 -4.07 10.32 -5.98
N SER A 80 -5.17 10.87 -6.53
CA SER A 80 -5.16 12.17 -7.19
C SER A 80 -5.12 13.32 -6.18
N GLU A 81 -4.58 14.47 -6.60
CA GLU A 81 -4.44 15.67 -5.76
C GLU A 81 -5.77 16.10 -5.10
N ASP A 82 -6.89 15.97 -5.82
CA ASP A 82 -8.21 16.35 -5.32
C ASP A 82 -8.79 15.37 -4.30
N LYS A 83 -8.43 14.08 -4.37
CA LYS A 83 -9.07 13.00 -3.60
C LYS A 83 -8.21 12.50 -2.44
N VAL A 84 -6.90 12.75 -2.46
CA VAL A 84 -5.98 12.24 -1.44
C VAL A 84 -6.33 12.69 -0.03
N LYS A 85 -6.96 13.86 0.14
CA LYS A 85 -7.43 14.36 1.44
C LYS A 85 -8.38 13.38 2.14
N GLN A 86 -9.18 12.62 1.37
CA GLN A 86 -10.10 11.62 1.90
C GLN A 86 -9.38 10.34 2.39
N CYS A 87 -8.09 10.20 2.09
CA CYS A 87 -7.26 9.08 2.52
C CYS A 87 -6.36 9.43 3.72
N VAL A 88 -6.32 10.70 4.13
CA VAL A 88 -5.53 11.14 5.28
C VAL A 88 -6.26 10.78 6.58
N ASP A 89 -5.52 10.33 7.59
CA ASP A 89 -6.08 9.97 8.88
C ASP A 89 -6.83 11.17 9.51
N PRO A 90 -8.14 11.04 9.85
CA PRO A 90 -8.91 12.12 10.46
C PRO A 90 -8.32 12.65 11.78
N LYS A 91 -7.55 11.83 12.51
CA LYS A 91 -6.89 12.22 13.77
C LYS A 91 -5.76 13.24 13.56
N LEU A 92 -5.32 13.45 12.32
CA LEU A 92 -4.39 14.51 12.01
C LEU A 92 -5.07 15.89 11.99
N GLU A 93 -6.41 15.98 12.03
CA GLU A 93 -7.15 17.26 12.18
C GLU A 93 -6.77 18.37 11.18
N ASN A 94 -6.33 18.00 9.97
CA ASN A 94 -5.74 18.90 8.96
C ASN A 94 -4.38 19.53 9.32
N ASP A 95 -3.69 19.01 10.34
CA ASP A 95 -2.32 19.36 10.71
C ASP A 95 -1.30 18.69 9.80
N PHE A 96 -1.36 19.02 8.51
CA PHE A 96 -0.41 18.55 7.51
C PHE A 96 -0.27 19.53 6.35
N PRO A 97 0.89 19.59 5.67
CA PRO A 97 1.05 20.42 4.49
C PRO A 97 0.30 19.80 3.29
N PRO A 98 -0.73 20.45 2.71
CA PRO A 98 -1.50 19.84 1.62
C PRO A 98 -0.65 19.51 0.39
N LYS A 99 0.34 20.35 0.07
CA LYS A 99 1.29 20.09 -1.03
C LYS A 99 2.17 18.87 -0.75
N ALA A 100 2.55 18.63 0.50
CA ALA A 100 3.32 17.45 0.88
C ALA A 100 2.48 16.17 0.74
N VAL A 101 1.21 16.22 1.15
CA VAL A 101 0.26 15.10 0.95
C VAL A 101 0.04 14.82 -0.54
N ALA A 102 -0.13 15.84 -1.38
CA ALA A 102 -0.25 15.67 -2.83
C ALA A 102 0.99 15.01 -3.44
N LYS A 103 2.20 15.45 -3.05
CA LYS A 103 3.47 14.83 -3.48
C LYS A 103 3.60 13.38 -3.01
N LEU A 104 3.21 13.09 -1.76
CA LEU A 104 3.17 11.73 -1.22
C LEU A 104 2.21 10.85 -2.04
N ALA A 105 1.03 11.36 -2.39
CA ALA A 105 0.05 10.67 -3.22
C ALA A 105 0.61 10.31 -4.59
N ALA A 106 1.30 11.26 -5.24
CA ALA A 106 1.91 11.05 -6.54
C ALA A 106 2.99 9.95 -6.49
N VAL A 107 3.86 9.96 -5.46
CA VAL A 107 4.84 8.88 -5.27
C VAL A 107 4.15 7.53 -5.05
N ALA A 108 3.08 7.49 -4.23
CA ALA A 108 2.30 6.28 -4.02
C ALA A 108 1.64 5.77 -5.31
N ALA A 109 1.13 6.66 -6.17
CA ALA A 109 0.53 6.31 -7.46
C ALA A 109 1.56 5.67 -8.41
N LEU A 110 2.80 6.16 -8.40
CA LEU A 110 3.89 5.54 -9.16
C LEU A 110 4.24 4.14 -8.62
N CYS A 111 4.18 3.93 -7.31
CA CYS A 111 4.47 2.64 -6.70
C CYS A 111 3.44 1.55 -7.02
N VAL A 112 2.20 1.93 -7.34
CA VAL A 112 1.09 0.99 -7.60
C VAL A 112 0.75 0.83 -9.08
N GLN A 113 1.63 1.28 -9.98
CA GLN A 113 1.43 1.07 -11.41
C GLN A 113 1.36 -0.42 -11.78
N TYR A 114 0.49 -0.73 -12.74
CA TYR A 114 0.23 -2.09 -13.19
C TYR A 114 1.51 -2.75 -13.72
N GLU A 115 2.19 -2.10 -14.67
CA GLU A 115 3.45 -2.58 -15.21
C GLU A 115 4.59 -2.42 -14.19
N ALA A 116 5.31 -3.52 -13.94
CA ALA A 116 6.45 -3.54 -13.02
C ALA A 116 7.56 -2.56 -13.43
N ASP A 117 7.76 -2.37 -14.73
CA ASP A 117 8.85 -1.56 -15.27
C ASP A 117 8.66 -0.05 -15.04
N PHE A 118 7.41 0.40 -14.79
CA PHE A 118 7.13 1.80 -14.47
C PHE A 118 7.14 2.10 -12.97
N ARG A 119 7.22 1.07 -12.12
CA ARG A 119 7.30 1.25 -10.67
C ARG A 119 8.71 1.71 -10.26
N PRO A 120 8.84 2.78 -9.45
CA PRO A 120 10.14 3.24 -8.98
C PRO A 120 10.74 2.21 -8.01
N ASN A 121 12.06 2.05 -8.05
CA ASN A 121 12.76 1.33 -6.99
C ASN A 121 12.74 2.12 -5.67
N MET A 122 12.98 1.43 -4.56
CA MET A 122 12.96 2.04 -3.22
C MET A 122 13.93 3.21 -3.05
N THR A 123 15.07 3.22 -3.76
CA THR A 123 16.01 4.36 -3.70
C THR A 123 15.38 5.63 -4.28
N ILE A 124 14.65 5.51 -5.39
CA ILE A 124 13.91 6.63 -5.98
C ILE A 124 12.80 7.09 -5.05
N VAL A 125 12.03 6.15 -4.48
CA VAL A 125 10.97 6.44 -3.52
C VAL A 125 11.50 7.22 -2.32
N VAL A 126 12.57 6.74 -1.68
CA VAL A 126 13.18 7.41 -0.51
C VAL A 126 13.65 8.82 -0.88
N LYS A 127 14.32 8.99 -2.02
CA LYS A 127 14.76 10.32 -2.48
C LYS A 127 13.60 11.28 -2.72
N ALA A 128 12.48 10.79 -3.25
CA ALA A 128 11.29 11.60 -3.49
C ALA A 128 10.57 11.98 -2.18
N LEU A 129 10.57 11.10 -1.18
CA LEU A 129 9.89 11.32 0.11
C LEU A 129 10.73 12.14 1.11
N GLN A 130 12.05 12.09 1.03
CA GLN A 130 12.94 12.73 2.00
C GLN A 130 12.72 14.24 2.21
N PRO A 131 12.41 15.05 1.17
CA PRO A 131 12.08 16.46 1.36
C PRO A 131 10.78 16.68 2.17
N LEU A 132 9.84 15.73 2.12
CA LEU A 132 8.54 15.86 2.75
C LEU A 132 8.62 15.72 4.28
N LEU A 133 9.64 15.01 4.79
CA LEU A 133 9.83 14.77 6.23
C LEU A 133 10.10 16.04 7.04
N HIS A 134 10.57 17.10 6.39
CA HIS A 134 10.91 18.37 7.06
C HIS A 134 9.93 19.50 6.72
N THR A 135 8.83 19.19 6.03
CA THR A 135 7.84 20.21 5.63
C THR A 135 6.91 20.51 6.80
N LYS A 136 6.91 21.75 7.30
CA LYS A 136 6.00 22.18 8.37
C LYS A 136 4.64 22.63 7.80
N PRO A 137 3.54 22.45 8.56
CA PRO A 137 2.27 23.11 8.25
C PRO A 137 2.47 24.63 8.14
N GLY A 138 2.07 25.24 7.02
CA GLY A 138 2.04 26.70 6.84
C GLY A 138 3.23 27.37 6.11
N GLN A 139 4.24 26.63 5.60
CA GLN A 139 5.38 27.25 4.90
C GLN A 139 5.17 27.59 3.41
N ASP A 140 4.01 27.28 2.82
CA ASP A 140 3.78 27.36 1.37
C ASP A 140 3.05 28.62 0.89
N SER A 141 2.88 29.65 1.72
CA SER A 141 2.16 30.88 1.37
C SER A 141 2.95 31.90 0.57
N HIS A 142 4.23 31.66 0.24
CA HIS A 142 5.02 32.54 -0.63
C HIS A 142 5.87 31.72 -1.61
N GLN A 143 5.31 31.39 -2.78
CA GLN A 143 5.98 31.45 -4.09
C GLN A 143 4.95 31.25 -5.19
#